data_AF-A0A3A8YAN6-F1
#
_entry.id   AF-A0A3A8YAN6-F1
#
_cell.length_a   1.000
_cell.length_b   1.000
_cell.length_c   1.000
_cell.angle_alpha   90.00
_cell.angle_beta   90.00
_cell.angle_gamma   90.00
#
_symmetry.space_group_name_H-M   'P 1'
#
loop_
_entity.id
_entity.type
_entity.pdbx_description
1 polymer ?
#
loop_
_entity_poly.entity_id
_entity_poly.type
_entity_poly.pdbx_seq_one_letter_code
_entity_poly.pdbx_strand_id
1 'polypeptide(L)'
;MSTENVNKNTETKMQFILDGDKELKEVPRDKCKPVEYPIRYKLKNAFEVFVRVDGTENYWISNYGRCVNNLNRKDKGTFFKHKEGKCNCTVFETEYYITSCLMKKQRNGKRKPDSRKKKTEIVFKLNTTEQERNSTLEEMQKADDARLYTIESDRNRRDTTLAGLVAETFLAGYKGRTKIWHKDGDETNNWYKNLLTVTPDDYKGLRAGTVTWQELNIGQEYIECENKASHQAYRVYNGIRERCGYTKDNDKIRKCYDDTAMWQGWIDNPKSFVRWYLEHYYECGDEEMDVDKDLFGDGSGMYHPDFCCILPKGLNTLLANSKKHYKEGGTPENTLPLGVRYSNRRKKYYGEITFTGAERPIPLSEWDTPEEAFAEYRRMKQADILRVAAEYKGKIPDYIYKKLLEVEVEPY
;
A
#
# COMPACT_ATOMS: atom_id res chain seq x y z
N MET A 1 -24.73 35.86 -25.06
CA MET A 1 -23.48 35.09 -24.96
C MET A 1 -23.17 34.96 -23.48
N SER A 2 -23.66 33.88 -22.90
CA SER A 2 -23.62 33.65 -21.45
C SER A 2 -22.26 33.05 -21.11
N THR A 3 -21.54 33.72 -20.22
CA THR A 3 -20.28 33.24 -19.65
C THR A 3 -20.54 31.98 -18.83
N GLU A 4 -20.07 30.85 -19.32
CA GLU A 4 -20.03 29.59 -18.58
C GLU A 4 -19.07 29.74 -17.39
N ASN A 5 -19.65 29.89 -16.20
CA ASN A 5 -18.98 29.61 -14.95
C ASN A 5 -18.65 28.12 -14.90
N VAL A 6 -17.41 27.77 -15.25
CA VAL A 6 -16.81 26.48 -14.94
C VAL A 6 -16.67 26.41 -13.42
N ASN A 7 -17.69 25.85 -12.77
CA ASN A 7 -17.62 25.42 -11.38
C ASN A 7 -16.55 24.33 -11.27
N LYS A 8 -15.31 24.73 -10.99
CA LYS A 8 -14.28 23.84 -10.47
C LYS A 8 -14.79 23.38 -9.09
N ASN A 9 -15.30 22.15 -9.02
CA ASN A 9 -15.51 21.43 -7.78
C ASN A 9 -14.15 21.31 -7.06
N THR A 10 -13.81 22.30 -6.24
CA THR A 10 -12.84 22.18 -5.16
C THR A 10 -13.52 21.42 -4.02
N GLU A 11 -13.83 20.14 -4.25
CA GLU A 11 -14.03 19.22 -3.14
C GLU A 11 -12.67 19.03 -2.49
N THR A 12 -12.47 19.62 -1.32
CA THR A 12 -11.35 19.31 -0.45
C THR A 12 -11.38 17.81 -0.18
N LYS A 13 -10.56 17.04 -0.91
CA LYS A 13 -10.51 15.57 -0.74
C LYS A 13 -10.04 15.29 0.69
N MET A 14 -10.94 14.88 1.56
CA MET A 14 -10.61 14.47 2.92
C MET A 14 -9.86 13.12 2.89
N GLN A 15 -8.99 12.89 3.87
CA GLN A 15 -8.40 11.57 4.13
C GLN A 15 -8.64 11.15 5.58
N PHE A 16 -8.51 9.85 5.85
CA PHE A 16 -8.69 9.28 7.18
C PHE A 16 -7.37 8.95 7.84
N ILE A 17 -7.29 9.26 9.13
CA ILE A 17 -6.16 8.94 10.00
C ILE A 17 -6.67 8.34 11.31
N LEU A 18 -5.78 7.70 12.05
CA LEU A 18 -6.05 7.30 13.44
C LEU A 18 -5.51 8.38 14.37
N ASP A 19 -6.32 8.91 15.29
CA ASP A 19 -5.83 9.80 16.35
C ASP A 19 -5.03 9.04 17.42
N GLY A 20 -4.60 9.72 18.49
CA GLY A 20 -3.77 9.12 19.54
C GLY A 20 -4.43 7.96 20.29
N ASP A 21 -5.76 7.90 20.29
CA ASP A 21 -6.56 6.85 20.93
C ASP A 21 -6.96 5.75 19.93
N LYS A 22 -6.39 5.80 18.71
CA LYS A 22 -6.68 4.91 17.58
C LYS A 22 -8.12 5.04 17.07
N GLU A 23 -8.73 6.19 17.26
CA GLU A 23 -10.03 6.50 16.70
C GLU A 23 -9.92 7.18 15.33
N LEU A 24 -10.88 6.87 14.46
CA LEU A 24 -10.86 7.35 13.08
C LEU A 24 -11.19 8.84 13.02
N LYS A 25 -10.31 9.65 12.43
CA LYS A 25 -10.51 11.08 12.19
C LYS A 25 -10.35 11.44 10.73
N GLU A 26 -11.06 12.48 10.32
CA GLU A 26 -10.96 13.06 8.99
C GLU A 26 -10.00 14.25 9.03
N VAL A 27 -9.10 14.33 8.05
CA VAL A 27 -8.19 15.46 7.87
C VAL A 27 -8.22 15.92 6.42
N PRO A 28 -8.30 17.25 6.17
CA PRO A 28 -8.17 17.81 4.84
C PRO A 28 -6.81 17.46 4.23
N ARG A 29 -6.79 16.95 2.99
CA ARG A 29 -5.55 16.52 2.33
C ARG A 29 -4.54 17.64 2.11
N ASP A 30 -4.99 18.87 1.92
CA ASP A 30 -4.14 20.06 1.82
C ASP A 30 -3.34 20.36 3.09
N LYS A 31 -3.77 19.83 4.24
CA LYS A 31 -3.03 19.90 5.51
C LYS A 31 -2.03 18.75 5.69
N CYS A 32 -1.98 17.81 4.76
CA CYS A 32 -1.12 16.64 4.85
C CYS A 32 0.14 16.84 3.99
N LYS A 33 1.29 16.43 4.52
CA LYS A 33 2.57 16.48 3.79
C LYS A 33 2.53 15.47 2.62
N PRO A 34 2.86 15.88 1.38
CA PRO A 34 2.96 14.95 0.27
C PRO A 34 4.09 13.94 0.52
N VAL A 35 3.85 12.70 0.12
CA VAL A 35 4.87 11.64 0.22
C VAL A 35 5.77 11.70 -1.01
N GLU A 36 6.93 12.30 -0.83
CA GLU A 36 7.98 12.34 -1.85
C GLU A 36 8.64 10.95 -1.93
N TYR A 37 8.75 10.40 -3.15
CA TYR A 37 9.34 9.08 -3.42
C TYR A 37 8.58 7.90 -2.77
N PRO A 38 7.30 7.69 -3.12
CA PRO A 38 6.54 6.56 -2.62
C PRO A 38 7.18 5.24 -3.07
N ILE A 39 7.16 4.25 -2.18
CA ILE A 39 7.69 2.92 -2.45
C ILE A 39 6.56 1.89 -2.49
N ARG A 40 6.79 0.81 -3.24
CA ARG A 40 5.91 -0.36 -3.26
C ARG A 40 6.48 -1.40 -2.30
N TYR A 41 5.99 -1.37 -1.06
CA TYR A 41 6.41 -2.30 -0.03
C TYR A 41 5.19 -2.78 0.75
N LYS A 42 5.16 -4.07 1.10
CA LYS A 42 4.02 -4.69 1.80
C LYS A 42 3.67 -3.90 3.07
N LEU A 43 2.50 -3.26 3.07
CA LEU A 43 1.97 -2.49 4.18
C LEU A 43 1.47 -3.40 5.32
N LYS A 44 1.44 -2.88 6.55
CA LYS A 44 0.72 -3.48 7.68
C LYS A 44 -0.78 -3.37 7.46
N ASN A 45 -1.23 -2.19 7.04
CA ASN A 45 -2.59 -1.86 6.67
C ASN A 45 -2.57 -0.53 5.88
N ALA A 46 -3.74 -0.02 5.48
CA ALA A 46 -3.81 1.23 4.72
C ALA A 46 -3.28 2.46 5.48
N PHE A 47 -3.29 2.48 6.83
CA PHE A 47 -2.81 3.64 7.60
C PHE A 47 -1.29 3.77 7.60
N GLU A 48 -0.58 2.76 7.14
CA GLU A 48 0.87 2.83 7.08
C GLU A 48 1.36 3.61 5.87
N VAL A 49 2.22 4.58 6.14
CA VAL A 49 2.84 5.42 5.12
C VAL A 49 4.35 5.37 5.31
N PHE A 50 5.07 5.01 4.24
CA PHE A 50 6.53 5.09 4.19
C PHE A 50 6.97 6.44 3.64
N VAL A 51 7.88 7.10 4.35
CA VAL A 51 8.48 8.36 3.94
C VAL A 51 10.00 8.17 3.86
N ARG A 52 10.62 8.74 2.84
CA ARG A 52 12.07 8.69 2.69
C ARG A 52 12.71 9.41 3.87
N VAL A 53 13.70 8.77 4.51
CA VAL A 53 14.44 9.37 5.62
C VAL A 53 15.21 10.57 5.09
N ASP A 54 15.10 11.71 5.76
CA ASP A 54 15.73 12.94 5.33
C ASP A 54 17.26 12.78 5.21
N GLY A 55 17.82 13.40 4.18
CA GLY A 55 19.23 13.26 3.82
C GLY A 55 19.68 11.91 3.28
N THR A 56 18.76 10.96 3.08
CA THR A 56 19.08 9.66 2.49
C THR A 56 18.40 9.48 1.13
N GLU A 57 19.00 8.66 0.28
CA GLU A 57 18.40 8.29 -1.02
C GLU A 57 17.73 6.93 -1.02
N ASN A 58 18.19 6.04 -0.14
CA ASN A 58 17.88 4.62 -0.20
C ASN A 58 17.18 4.12 1.08
N TYR A 59 16.78 4.99 2.01
CA TYR A 59 16.14 4.59 3.27
C TYR A 59 14.75 5.20 3.41
N TRP A 60 13.80 4.39 3.85
CA TRP A 60 12.43 4.81 4.18
C TRP A 60 12.06 4.32 5.57
N ILE A 61 11.29 5.14 6.29
CA ILE A 61 10.73 4.83 7.60
C ILE A 61 9.21 4.98 7.52
N SER A 62 8.48 4.01 8.05
CA SER A 62 7.03 4.13 8.18
C SER A 62 6.62 4.81 9.48
N ASN A 63 5.41 5.38 9.51
CA ASN A 63 4.78 5.91 10.73
C ASN A 63 4.54 4.87 11.84
N TYR A 64 4.78 3.58 11.55
CA TYR A 64 4.79 2.47 12.53
C TYR A 64 6.21 2.01 12.91
N GLY A 65 7.25 2.74 12.50
CA GLY A 65 8.64 2.43 12.80
C GLY A 65 9.22 1.27 12.02
N ARG A 66 8.66 0.90 10.86
CA ARG A 66 9.30 -0.08 9.96
C ARG A 66 10.28 0.64 9.05
N CYS A 67 11.57 0.32 9.18
CA CYS A 67 12.60 0.85 8.30
C CYS A 67 12.94 -0.14 7.20
N VAL A 68 13.00 0.35 5.96
CA VAL A 68 13.38 -0.43 4.78
C VAL A 68 14.40 0.34 3.95
N ASN A 69 15.26 -0.38 3.23
CA ASN A 69 16.23 0.24 2.33
C ASN A 69 16.45 -0.55 1.04
N ASN A 70 16.88 0.11 -0.03
CA ASN A 70 17.28 -0.52 -1.29
C ASN A 70 18.76 -0.24 -1.65
N LEU A 71 19.58 0.14 -0.67
CA LEU A 71 20.96 0.61 -0.87
C LEU A 71 21.81 -0.41 -1.66
N ASN A 72 21.80 -1.66 -1.20
CA ASN A 72 22.59 -2.76 -1.76
C ASN A 72 21.81 -3.63 -2.75
N ARG A 73 20.64 -3.17 -3.20
CA ARG A 73 19.79 -3.93 -4.12
C ARG A 73 20.09 -3.50 -5.56
N LYS A 74 20.25 -4.50 -6.44
CA LYS A 74 20.39 -4.28 -7.88
C LYS A 74 19.09 -3.72 -8.46
N ASP A 75 17.97 -4.36 -8.13
CA ASP A 75 16.64 -3.87 -8.41
C ASP A 75 16.19 -2.91 -7.31
N LYS A 76 16.05 -1.63 -7.67
CA LYS A 76 15.64 -0.56 -6.75
C LYS A 76 14.17 -0.61 -6.34
N GLY A 77 13.37 -1.49 -6.96
CA GLY A 77 12.03 -1.85 -6.49
C GLY A 77 12.01 -2.89 -5.36
N THR A 78 13.15 -3.50 -5.03
CA THR A 78 13.25 -4.47 -3.93
C THR A 78 13.86 -3.83 -2.69
N PHE A 79 13.41 -4.26 -1.51
CA PHE A 79 13.81 -3.65 -0.24
C PHE A 79 14.33 -4.68 0.76
N PHE A 80 15.31 -4.28 1.55
CA PHE A 80 15.73 -4.95 2.77
C PHE A 80 14.97 -4.35 3.95
N LYS A 81 14.40 -5.20 4.80
CA LYS A 81 13.70 -4.81 6.01
C LYS A 81 14.66 -4.85 7.20
N HIS A 82 14.79 -3.74 7.91
CA HIS A 82 15.55 -3.70 9.15
C HIS A 82 14.81 -4.41 10.29
N LYS A 83 15.55 -4.80 11.34
CA LYS A 83 14.96 -5.30 12.59
C LYS A 83 14.00 -4.25 13.16
N GLU A 84 12.85 -4.69 13.67
CA GLU A 84 11.84 -3.83 14.31
C GLU A 84 12.00 -3.78 15.85
N GLY A 85 11.30 -2.84 16.48
CA GLY A 85 11.23 -2.68 17.94
C GLY A 85 12.28 -1.73 18.50
N LYS A 86 12.75 -2.00 19.72
CA LYS A 86 13.82 -1.24 20.36
C LYS A 86 15.18 -1.66 19.79
N CYS A 87 15.61 -0.99 18.72
CA CYS A 87 16.92 -1.23 18.14
C CYS A 87 17.56 0.04 17.58
N ASN A 88 18.89 0.04 17.58
CA ASN A 88 19.68 1.01 16.83
C ASN A 88 19.70 0.59 15.36
N CYS A 89 19.70 1.57 14.47
CA CYS A 89 19.90 1.38 13.04
C CYS A 89 20.93 2.38 12.52
N THR A 90 21.60 1.98 11.44
CA THR A 90 22.56 2.82 10.74
C THR A 90 21.96 3.19 9.40
N VAL A 91 21.90 4.48 9.11
CA VAL A 91 21.53 5.03 7.80
C VAL A 91 22.74 5.74 7.18
N PHE A 92 22.74 5.84 5.85
CA PHE A 92 23.79 6.56 5.13
C PHE A 92 23.18 7.81 4.50
N GLU A 93 23.61 8.95 5.00
CA GLU A 93 23.25 10.24 4.44
C GLU A 93 24.13 10.54 3.26
N THR A 94 23.58 11.21 2.25
CA THR A 94 24.31 11.59 1.05
C THR A 94 24.29 13.10 0.91
N GLU A 95 25.45 13.71 1.10
CA GLU A 95 25.63 15.14 0.89
C GLU A 95 26.19 15.36 -0.51
N TYR A 96 25.59 16.30 -1.23
CA TYR A 96 26.01 16.64 -2.58
C TYR A 96 26.66 18.02 -2.59
N TYR A 97 27.69 18.18 -3.39
CA TYR A 97 28.38 19.46 -3.52
C TYR A 97 28.95 19.64 -4.93
N ILE A 98 29.06 20.90 -5.36
CA ILE A 98 29.75 21.27 -6.60
C ILE A 98 31.20 21.56 -6.27
N THR A 99 32.11 20.94 -7.02
CA THR A 99 33.52 21.29 -7.03
C THR A 99 33.91 21.91 -8.36
N SER A 100 34.94 22.77 -8.34
CA SER A 100 35.50 23.37 -9.54
C SER A 100 37.00 23.08 -9.63
N CYS A 101 37.50 22.99 -10.86
CA CYS A 101 38.94 22.93 -11.13
C CYS A 101 39.30 23.74 -12.38
N LEU A 102 40.47 24.37 -12.37
CA LEU A 102 40.96 25.17 -13.50
C LEU A 102 41.34 24.29 -14.68
N MET A 103 40.95 24.72 -15.88
CA MET A 103 41.28 24.04 -17.13
C MET A 103 42.62 24.53 -17.67
N LYS A 104 43.66 23.69 -17.61
CA LYS A 104 44.99 24.01 -18.14
C LYS A 104 45.11 23.66 -19.61
N LYS A 105 45.62 24.58 -20.43
CA LYS A 105 46.02 24.30 -21.82
C LYS A 105 47.23 23.37 -21.84
N GLN A 106 47.13 22.27 -22.57
CA GLN A 106 48.23 21.37 -22.87
C GLN A 106 48.98 21.82 -24.12
N ARG A 107 50.21 21.32 -24.29
CA ARG A 107 51.07 21.61 -25.45
C ARG A 107 50.46 21.23 -26.80
N ASN A 108 49.48 20.32 -26.81
CA ASN A 108 48.73 19.88 -27.99
C ASN A 108 47.43 20.69 -28.24
N GLY A 109 47.22 21.80 -27.53
CA GLY A 109 46.02 22.64 -27.64
C GLY A 109 44.80 22.16 -26.85
N LYS A 110 44.79 20.94 -26.31
CA LYS A 110 43.68 20.41 -25.50
C LYS A 110 43.68 21.01 -24.10
N ARG A 111 42.50 21.24 -23.51
CA ARG A 111 42.38 21.68 -22.10
C ARG A 111 42.19 20.45 -21.19
N LYS A 112 42.90 20.38 -20.06
CA LYS A 112 42.75 19.31 -19.04
C LYS A 112 42.52 19.91 -17.64
N PRO A 113 41.62 19.33 -16.83
CA PRO A 113 41.40 19.78 -15.46
C PRO A 113 42.64 19.58 -14.55
N ASP A 114 42.96 20.60 -13.76
CA ASP A 114 44.02 20.56 -12.73
C ASP A 114 43.47 20.08 -11.39
N SER A 115 43.45 18.77 -11.17
CA SER A 115 42.87 18.14 -9.96
C SER A 115 43.53 18.58 -8.64
N ARG A 116 44.76 19.12 -8.67
CA ARG A 116 45.46 19.63 -7.47
C ARG A 116 44.92 20.98 -6.97
N LYS A 117 44.12 21.67 -7.78
CA LYS A 117 43.49 22.96 -7.46
C LYS A 117 41.96 22.85 -7.39
N LYS A 118 41.48 21.70 -6.93
CA LYS A 118 40.05 21.44 -6.77
C LYS A 118 39.53 22.21 -5.55
N LYS A 119 38.39 22.88 -5.71
CA LYS A 119 37.75 23.67 -4.66
C LYS A 119 36.27 23.34 -4.60
N THR A 120 35.72 23.17 -3.40
CA THR A 120 34.28 23.09 -3.17
C THR A 120 33.67 24.49 -3.28
N GLU A 121 32.66 24.65 -4.12
CA GLU A 121 32.00 25.93 -4.35
C GLU A 121 30.64 26.01 -3.66
N ILE A 122 29.86 24.93 -3.72
CA ILE A 122 28.50 24.86 -3.17
C ILE A 122 28.31 23.52 -2.48
N VAL A 123 27.75 23.53 -1.27
CA VAL A 123 27.19 22.33 -0.60
C VAL A 123 25.68 22.43 -0.69
N PHE A 124 25.04 21.43 -1.28
CA PHE A 124 23.59 21.40 -1.42
C PHE A 124 22.92 21.03 -0.11
N LYS A 125 21.66 21.48 0.05
CA LYS A 125 20.81 20.95 1.13
C LYS A 125 20.50 19.49 0.83
N LEU A 126 20.33 18.71 1.89
CA LEU A 126 20.09 17.26 1.83
C LEU A 126 18.88 16.86 0.97
N ASN A 127 17.90 17.74 0.82
CA ASN A 127 16.68 17.52 0.04
C ASN A 127 16.70 18.15 -1.36
N THR A 128 17.80 18.79 -1.79
CA THR A 128 17.90 19.35 -3.15
C THR A 128 17.80 18.25 -4.20
N THR A 129 16.89 18.41 -5.15
CA THR A 129 16.62 17.40 -6.19
C THR A 129 17.77 17.30 -7.19
N GLU A 130 17.92 16.15 -7.85
CA GLU A 130 18.94 15.98 -8.88
C GLU A 130 18.82 17.01 -10.01
N GLN A 131 17.58 17.34 -10.40
CA GLN A 131 17.30 18.36 -11.42
C GLN A 131 17.79 19.75 -10.99
N GLU A 132 17.49 20.17 -9.75
CA GLU A 132 17.97 21.46 -9.22
C GLU A 132 19.50 21.51 -9.16
N ARG A 133 20.14 20.41 -8.72
CA ARG A 133 21.60 20.32 -8.67
C ARG A 133 22.22 20.45 -10.06
N ASN A 134 21.67 19.72 -11.05
CA ASN A 134 22.14 19.76 -12.42
C ASN A 134 21.90 21.13 -13.07
N SER A 135 20.75 21.77 -12.80
CA SER A 135 20.47 23.13 -13.28
C SER A 135 21.48 24.14 -12.73
N THR A 136 21.78 24.07 -11.43
CA THR A 136 22.79 24.94 -10.80
C THR A 136 24.18 24.71 -11.40
N LEU A 137 24.55 23.45 -11.64
CA LEU A 137 25.82 23.11 -12.29
C LEU A 137 25.92 23.71 -13.70
N GLU A 138 24.85 23.58 -14.50
CA GLU A 138 24.80 24.14 -15.86
C GLU A 138 24.93 25.66 -15.88
N GLU A 139 24.27 26.36 -14.97
CA GLU A 139 24.37 27.82 -14.84
C GLU A 139 25.80 28.26 -14.50
N MET A 140 26.44 27.60 -13.53
CA MET A 140 27.84 27.87 -13.17
C MET A 140 28.79 27.59 -14.34
N GLN A 141 28.57 26.49 -15.06
CA GLN A 141 29.41 26.10 -16.19
C GLN A 141 29.28 27.05 -17.39
N LYS A 142 28.10 27.65 -17.59
CA LYS A 142 27.87 28.70 -18.61
C LYS A 142 28.50 30.03 -18.23
N ALA A 143 28.54 30.36 -16.94
CA ALA A 143 29.09 31.62 -16.43
C ALA A 143 30.63 31.67 -16.47
N ASP A 144 31.31 30.53 -16.37
CA ASP A 144 32.77 30.45 -16.35
C ASP A 144 33.26 29.22 -17.14
N ASP A 145 33.75 29.46 -18.37
CA ASP A 145 34.30 28.42 -19.27
C ASP A 145 35.78 28.08 -18.97
N ALA A 146 36.42 28.82 -18.07
CA ALA A 146 37.81 28.59 -17.68
C ALA A 146 37.93 27.49 -16.61
N ARG A 147 36.81 27.15 -15.96
CA ARG A 147 36.72 26.09 -14.97
C ARG A 147 35.84 24.94 -15.45
N LEU A 148 36.18 23.74 -15.02
CA LEU A 148 35.30 22.58 -15.09
C LEU A 148 34.63 22.42 -13.73
N TYR A 149 33.30 22.47 -13.73
CA TYR A 149 32.48 22.19 -12.56
C TYR A 149 31.98 20.75 -12.59
N THR A 150 31.99 20.08 -11.45
CA THR A 150 31.48 18.71 -11.29
C THR A 150 30.67 18.58 -10.02
N ILE A 151 29.55 17.86 -10.08
CA ILE A 151 28.82 17.42 -8.89
C ILE A 151 29.53 16.19 -8.32
N GLU A 152 29.72 16.21 -7.01
CA GLU A 152 30.23 15.09 -6.24
C GLU A 152 29.31 14.83 -5.05
N SER A 153 29.49 13.67 -4.43
CA SER A 153 28.71 13.24 -3.29
C SER A 153 29.57 12.50 -2.29
N ASP A 154 29.39 12.83 -1.01
CA ASP A 154 29.95 12.07 0.10
C ASP A 154 28.85 11.34 0.84
N ARG A 155 29.19 10.15 1.37
CA ARG A 155 28.26 9.34 2.17
C ARG A 155 28.73 9.28 3.61
N ASN A 156 27.91 9.83 4.49
CA ASN A 156 28.18 9.87 5.92
C ASN A 156 27.33 8.84 6.66
N ARG A 157 27.95 8.13 7.60
CA ARG A 157 27.29 7.14 8.43
C ARG A 157 26.59 7.85 9.60
N ARG A 158 25.28 7.62 9.76
CA ARG A 158 24.51 8.09 10.92
C ARG A 158 23.93 6.90 11.69
N ASP A 159 24.34 6.76 12.95
CA ASP A 159 23.76 5.81 13.88
C ASP A 159 22.59 6.47 14.63
N THR A 160 21.43 5.83 14.64
CA THR A 160 20.18 6.35 15.21
C THR A 160 19.30 5.21 15.74
N THR A 161 18.07 5.51 16.15
CA THR A 161 17.05 4.54 16.55
C THR A 161 15.84 4.62 15.61
N LEU A 162 15.03 3.56 15.56
CA LEU A 162 13.78 3.60 14.80
C LEU A 162 12.83 4.69 15.32
N ALA A 163 12.69 4.82 16.64
CA ALA A 163 11.93 5.90 17.27
C ALA A 163 12.46 7.27 16.83
N GLY A 164 13.80 7.42 16.78
CA GLY A 164 14.50 8.60 16.26
C GLY A 164 14.08 8.97 14.84
N LEU A 165 14.16 8.01 13.92
CA LEU A 165 13.75 8.22 12.53
C LEU A 165 12.26 8.56 12.41
N VAL A 166 11.39 7.91 13.20
CA VAL A 166 9.96 8.22 13.22
C VAL A 166 9.72 9.63 13.74
N ALA A 167 10.37 10.03 14.84
CA ALA A 167 10.23 11.36 15.42
C ALA A 167 10.71 12.45 14.46
N GLU A 168 11.87 12.28 13.82
CA GLU A 168 12.38 13.21 12.81
C GLU A 168 11.45 13.36 11.60
N THR A 169 10.72 12.30 11.25
CA THR A 169 9.91 12.26 10.02
C THR A 169 8.46 12.69 10.23
N PHE A 170 7.85 12.30 11.37
CA PHE A 170 6.40 12.38 11.60
C PHE A 170 6.00 13.26 12.79
N LEU A 171 6.94 13.80 13.57
CA LEU A 171 6.65 14.70 14.69
C LEU A 171 7.17 16.10 14.37
N ALA A 172 6.42 17.13 14.80
CA ALA A 172 6.94 18.49 14.78
C ALA A 172 8.10 18.62 15.78
N GLY A 173 9.21 19.22 15.32
CA GLY A 173 10.39 19.46 16.14
C GLY A 173 10.23 20.70 17.01
N TYR A 174 10.59 20.59 18.30
CA TYR A 174 10.60 21.70 19.24
C TYR A 174 12.01 21.91 19.82
N LYS A 175 12.45 23.16 19.89
CA LYS A 175 13.78 23.51 20.39
C LYS A 175 13.99 22.97 21.81
N GLY A 176 15.07 22.23 22.02
CA GLY A 176 15.44 21.64 23.32
C GLY A 176 14.78 20.29 23.65
N ARG A 177 13.81 19.82 22.84
CA ARG A 177 13.17 18.51 23.01
C ARG A 177 13.90 17.45 22.18
N THR A 178 14.96 16.87 22.74
CA THR A 178 15.87 15.95 22.03
C THR A 178 15.73 14.48 22.44
N LYS A 179 14.91 14.19 23.45
CA LYS A 179 14.63 12.83 23.92
C LYS A 179 13.26 12.38 23.42
N ILE A 180 13.10 11.07 23.24
CA ILE A 180 11.87 10.46 22.77
C ILE A 180 11.29 9.63 23.91
N TRP A 181 10.02 9.85 24.21
CA TRP A 181 9.26 9.11 25.20
C TRP A 181 8.13 8.32 24.54
N HIS A 182 7.92 7.08 24.99
CA HIS A 182 6.82 6.21 24.55
C HIS A 182 5.70 6.27 25.58
N LYS A 183 4.50 6.73 25.18
CA LYS A 183 3.38 7.00 26.10
C LYS A 183 2.86 5.75 26.81
N ASP A 184 2.93 4.59 26.15
CA ASP A 184 2.55 3.30 26.68
C ASP A 184 3.66 2.59 27.49
N GLY A 185 4.86 3.16 27.55
CA GLY A 185 6.02 2.55 28.17
C GLY A 185 6.67 1.40 27.38
N ASP A 186 6.11 1.02 26.23
CA ASP A 186 6.67 0.00 25.35
C ASP A 186 7.61 0.65 24.32
N GLU A 187 8.90 0.59 24.60
CA GLU A 187 9.95 1.12 23.71
C GLU A 187 10.03 0.38 22.34
N THR A 188 9.26 -0.68 22.14
CA THR A 188 9.11 -1.34 20.84
C THR A 188 7.97 -0.78 19.99
N ASN A 189 7.01 -0.07 20.60
CA ASN A 189 5.88 0.55 19.91
C ASN A 189 6.27 1.92 19.33
N ASN A 190 6.93 1.89 18.18
CA ASN A 190 7.38 3.07 17.45
C ASN A 190 6.31 3.70 16.54
N TRP A 191 5.02 3.50 16.85
CA TRP A 191 3.95 4.23 16.16
C TRP A 191 4.06 5.72 16.50
N TYR A 192 4.12 6.59 15.49
CA TYR A 192 4.43 8.02 15.68
C TYR A 192 3.57 8.70 16.74
N LYS A 193 2.27 8.42 16.80
CA LYS A 193 1.34 8.97 17.79
C LYS A 193 1.48 8.38 19.18
N ASN A 194 2.29 7.34 19.37
CA ASN A 194 2.74 6.87 20.68
C ASN A 194 3.96 7.65 21.20
N LEU A 195 4.65 8.39 20.34
CA LEU A 195 5.91 9.06 20.66
C LEU A 195 5.70 10.52 21.05
N LEU A 196 6.49 10.99 22.01
CA LEU A 196 6.62 12.40 22.37
C LEU A 196 8.08 12.82 22.30
N THR A 197 8.34 14.03 21.78
CA THR A 197 9.64 14.67 22.00
C THR A 197 9.61 15.42 23.33
N VAL A 198 10.59 15.18 24.19
CA VAL A 198 10.67 15.76 25.54
C VAL A 198 12.06 16.31 25.82
N THR A 199 12.17 17.21 26.80
CA THR A 199 13.49 17.71 27.22
C THR A 199 14.28 16.61 27.95
N PRO A 200 15.63 16.71 28.00
CA PRO A 200 16.43 15.77 28.78
C PRO A 200 16.05 15.66 30.26
N ASP A 201 15.56 16.75 30.87
CA ASP A 201 15.17 16.76 32.28
C ASP A 201 13.79 16.14 32.50
N ASP A 202 12.81 16.46 31.64
CA ASP A 202 11.51 15.76 31.63
C ASP A 202 11.70 14.25 31.46
N TYR A 203 12.58 13.84 30.54
CA TYR A 203 12.90 12.43 30.32
C TYR A 203 13.42 11.74 31.59
N LYS A 204 14.30 12.41 32.36
CA LYS A 204 14.78 11.87 33.64
C LYS A 204 13.64 11.71 34.64
N GLY A 205 12.76 12.70 34.75
CA GLY A 205 11.61 12.65 35.64
C GLY A 205 10.64 11.51 35.27
N LEU A 206 10.33 11.39 33.97
CA LEU A 206 9.51 10.31 33.42
C LEU A 206 10.13 8.93 33.68
N ARG A 207 11.44 8.77 33.44
CA ARG A 207 12.16 7.52 33.73
C ARG A 207 12.19 7.18 35.22
N ALA A 208 12.28 8.18 36.08
CA ALA A 208 12.28 8.01 37.54
C ALA A 208 10.87 7.78 38.10
N GLY A 209 9.81 7.95 37.30
CA GLY A 209 8.43 7.88 37.75
C GLY A 209 8.02 9.02 38.68
N THR A 210 8.79 10.12 38.71
CA THR A 210 8.50 11.28 39.56
C THR A 210 7.44 12.19 38.96
N VAL A 211 7.20 12.05 37.65
CA VAL A 211 6.17 12.74 36.90
C VAL A 211 5.69 11.82 35.78
N THR A 212 4.42 11.94 35.40
CA THR A 212 3.82 11.26 34.26
C THR A 212 3.79 12.18 33.03
N TRP A 213 3.69 11.61 31.84
CA TRP A 213 3.65 12.44 30.62
C TRP A 213 2.35 13.25 30.53
N GLN A 214 1.27 12.78 31.15
CA GLN A 214 0.00 13.51 31.27
C GLN A 214 0.15 14.75 32.16
N GLU A 215 0.84 14.64 33.29
CA GLU A 215 1.10 15.77 34.20
C GLU A 215 1.97 16.84 33.54
N LEU A 216 2.91 16.44 32.68
CA LEU A 216 3.72 17.38 31.90
C LEU A 216 2.91 18.16 30.85
N ASN A 217 1.70 17.68 30.49
CA ASN A 217 0.79 18.30 29.53
C ASN A 217 1.48 18.78 28.24
N ILE A 218 2.34 17.92 27.68
CA ILE A 218 3.18 18.27 26.53
C ILE A 218 2.33 18.30 25.26
N GLY A 219 2.18 19.48 24.67
CA GLY A 219 1.70 19.62 23.30
C GLY A 219 2.71 19.07 22.29
N GLN A 220 2.32 18.03 21.57
CA GLN A 220 3.08 17.45 20.45
C GLN A 220 2.21 17.45 19.20
N GLU A 221 2.62 18.20 18.18
CA GLU A 221 2.02 18.15 16.85
C GLU A 221 2.62 17.01 16.03
N TYR A 222 1.78 16.38 15.22
CA TYR A 222 2.15 15.28 14.34
C TYR A 222 1.99 15.68 12.88
N ILE A 223 2.94 15.28 12.05
CA ILE A 223 2.97 15.54 10.62
C ILE A 223 2.22 14.40 9.94
N GLU A 224 0.99 14.69 9.51
CA GLU A 224 0.19 13.74 8.74
C GLU A 224 0.66 13.71 7.30
N CYS A 225 0.88 12.52 6.75
CA CYS A 225 1.27 12.34 5.36
C CYS A 225 0.06 12.00 4.48
N GLU A 226 0.11 12.38 3.21
CA GLU A 226 -0.92 11.98 2.25
C GLU A 226 -1.03 10.45 2.13
N ASN A 227 -2.25 9.95 2.17
CA ASN A 227 -2.57 8.54 2.07
C ASN A 227 -3.65 8.29 1.00
N LYS A 228 -3.30 7.49 -0.01
CA LYS A 228 -4.17 7.23 -1.16
C LYS A 228 -5.30 6.22 -0.87
N ALA A 229 -5.12 5.32 0.10
CA ALA A 229 -6.06 4.24 0.38
C ALA A 229 -7.38 4.76 0.99
N SER A 230 -7.33 5.87 1.74
CA SER A 230 -8.50 6.50 2.38
C SER A 230 -9.64 6.81 1.40
N HIS A 231 -9.32 7.36 0.24
CA HIS A 231 -10.33 7.75 -0.75
C HIS A 231 -10.95 6.54 -1.49
N GLN A 232 -10.23 5.42 -1.57
CA GLN A 232 -10.76 4.20 -2.17
C GLN A 232 -11.84 3.57 -1.29
N ALA A 233 -11.73 3.67 0.04
CA ALA A 233 -12.67 3.05 0.98
C ALA A 233 -14.14 3.44 0.73
N TYR A 234 -14.46 4.73 0.58
CA TYR A 234 -15.85 5.14 0.31
C TYR A 234 -16.35 4.74 -1.08
N ARG A 235 -15.47 4.73 -2.07
CA ARG A 235 -15.84 4.24 -3.42
C ARG A 235 -16.23 2.77 -3.36
N VAL A 236 -15.47 1.96 -2.64
CA VAL A 236 -15.77 0.55 -2.41
C VAL A 236 -17.06 0.39 -1.61
N TYR A 237 -17.23 1.15 -0.52
CA TYR A 237 -18.47 1.15 0.28
C TYR A 237 -19.71 1.42 -0.57
N ASN A 238 -19.68 2.50 -1.36
CA ASN A 238 -20.81 2.87 -2.22
C ASN A 238 -21.09 1.80 -3.28
N GLY A 239 -20.05 1.20 -3.87
CA GLY A 239 -20.21 0.10 -4.80
C GLY A 239 -20.84 -1.15 -4.17
N ILE A 240 -20.49 -1.49 -2.92
CA ILE A 240 -21.16 -2.59 -2.18
C ILE A 240 -22.61 -2.21 -1.88
N ARG A 241 -22.85 -0.98 -1.44
CA ARG A 241 -24.18 -0.47 -1.08
C ARG A 241 -25.13 -0.48 -2.29
N GLU A 242 -24.64 -0.11 -3.47
CA GLU A 242 -25.38 -0.20 -4.74
C GLU A 242 -25.75 -1.66 -5.08
N ARG A 243 -24.80 -2.59 -4.92
CA ARG A 243 -25.06 -4.04 -5.15
C ARG A 243 -26.12 -4.59 -4.21
N CYS A 244 -26.17 -4.13 -2.97
CA CYS A 244 -27.16 -4.55 -1.97
C CYS A 244 -28.51 -3.82 -2.11
N GLY A 245 -28.70 -2.99 -3.14
CA GLY A 245 -29.99 -2.36 -3.44
C GLY A 245 -30.37 -1.16 -2.55
N TYR A 246 -29.42 -0.56 -1.81
CA TYR A 246 -29.68 0.60 -0.93
C TYR A 246 -29.55 1.97 -1.63
N THR A 247 -29.61 1.98 -2.98
CA THR A 247 -29.58 3.18 -3.84
C THR A 247 -30.74 3.15 -4.84
N LYS A 248 -31.29 4.32 -5.21
CA LYS A 248 -32.45 4.41 -6.11
C LYS A 248 -32.10 3.96 -7.55
N ASP A 249 -32.98 3.13 -8.10
CA ASP A 249 -33.20 2.78 -9.51
C ASP A 249 -31.98 2.37 -10.34
N ASN A 250 -31.59 1.09 -10.25
CA ASN A 250 -30.89 0.43 -11.33
C ASN A 250 -31.33 -1.05 -11.42
N ASP A 251 -32.47 -1.29 -12.08
CA ASP A 251 -33.09 -2.62 -12.25
C ASP A 251 -32.17 -3.67 -12.88
N LYS A 252 -31.08 -3.25 -13.53
CA LYS A 252 -30.05 -4.14 -14.11
C LYS A 252 -29.08 -4.72 -13.08
N ILE A 253 -28.84 -4.04 -11.95
CA ILE A 253 -27.94 -4.53 -10.89
C ILE A 253 -28.69 -5.52 -9.98
N ARG A 254 -29.98 -5.27 -9.72
CA ARG A 254 -30.85 -6.13 -8.88
C ARG A 254 -30.84 -7.59 -9.32
N LYS A 255 -31.03 -7.87 -10.63
CA LYS A 255 -31.13 -9.22 -11.19
C LYS A 255 -29.92 -10.16 -10.97
N CYS A 256 -28.75 -9.67 -10.56
CA CYS A 256 -27.57 -10.50 -10.30
C CYS A 256 -27.25 -10.68 -8.80
N TYR A 257 -27.96 -9.98 -7.91
CA TYR A 257 -27.64 -9.88 -6.48
C TYR A 257 -28.88 -9.96 -5.58
N ASP A 258 -29.97 -10.58 -6.04
CA ASP A 258 -31.30 -10.51 -5.39
C ASP A 258 -31.32 -10.97 -3.90
N ASP A 259 -30.27 -11.67 -3.40
CA ASP A 259 -30.14 -12.07 -1.99
C ASP A 259 -28.91 -11.47 -1.26
N THR A 260 -28.24 -10.45 -1.81
CA THR A 260 -27.03 -9.86 -1.20
C THR A 260 -27.38 -8.71 -0.26
N ALA A 261 -27.01 -8.83 1.01
CA ALA A 261 -27.24 -7.81 2.04
C ALA A 261 -25.94 -7.17 2.56
N MET A 262 -26.07 -6.04 3.25
CA MET A 262 -24.97 -5.41 3.98
C MET A 262 -25.31 -5.38 5.47
N TRP A 263 -24.33 -5.64 6.33
CA TRP A 263 -24.51 -5.58 7.77
C TRP A 263 -25.02 -4.20 8.23
N GLN A 264 -26.06 -4.20 9.06
CA GLN A 264 -26.73 -2.98 9.49
C GLN A 264 -25.79 -1.98 10.17
N GLY A 265 -24.77 -2.43 10.90
CA GLY A 265 -23.80 -1.54 11.54
C GLY A 265 -22.96 -0.72 10.54
N TRP A 266 -22.68 -1.27 9.35
CA TRP A 266 -22.02 -0.52 8.27
C TRP A 266 -22.97 0.47 7.59
N ILE A 267 -24.27 0.14 7.52
CA ILE A 267 -25.30 1.02 6.99
C ILE A 267 -25.53 2.22 7.91
N ASP A 268 -25.73 1.95 9.21
CA ASP A 268 -25.99 2.96 10.24
C ASP A 268 -24.77 3.85 10.47
N ASN A 269 -23.57 3.28 10.35
CA ASN A 269 -22.31 4.00 10.51
C ASN A 269 -21.32 3.65 9.39
N PRO A 270 -21.36 4.34 8.24
CA PRO A 270 -20.44 4.11 7.12
C PRO A 270 -18.96 4.22 7.49
N LYS A 271 -18.61 4.99 8.53
CA LYS A 271 -17.22 5.11 9.01
C LYS A 271 -16.69 3.81 9.60
N SER A 272 -17.57 2.94 10.12
CA SER A 272 -17.17 1.63 10.62
C SER A 272 -16.71 0.71 9.49
N PHE A 273 -17.34 0.76 8.31
CA PHE A 273 -16.83 0.10 7.11
C PHE A 273 -15.49 0.68 6.68
N VAL A 274 -15.35 2.01 6.64
CA VAL A 274 -14.09 2.66 6.26
C VAL A 274 -12.96 2.25 7.19
N ARG A 275 -13.20 2.23 8.51
CA ARG A 275 -12.24 1.74 9.51
C ARG A 275 -11.84 0.29 9.20
N TRP A 276 -12.82 -0.61 9.07
CA TRP A 276 -12.57 -2.02 8.75
C TRP A 276 -11.74 -2.16 7.46
N TYR A 277 -12.13 -1.47 6.38
CA TYR A 277 -11.44 -1.54 5.10
C TYR A 277 -9.99 -1.09 5.24
N LEU A 278 -9.74 0.04 5.89
CA LEU A 278 -8.39 0.57 6.05
C LEU A 278 -7.52 -0.29 6.97
N GLU A 279 -8.10 -0.90 8.01
CA GLU A 279 -7.39 -1.83 8.91
C GLU A 279 -6.99 -3.14 8.20
N HIS A 280 -7.77 -3.60 7.23
CA HIS A 280 -7.55 -4.89 6.53
C HIS A 280 -6.87 -4.74 5.16
N TYR A 281 -6.83 -3.52 4.59
CA TYR A 281 -6.30 -3.29 3.26
C TYR A 281 -4.79 -3.53 3.20
N TYR A 282 -4.36 -4.21 2.14
CA TYR A 282 -2.97 -4.43 1.78
C TYR A 282 -2.81 -4.32 0.27
N GLU A 283 -1.57 -4.15 -0.18
CA GLU A 283 -1.24 -4.11 -1.61
C GLU A 283 -0.72 -5.47 -2.07
N CYS A 284 -1.12 -5.90 -3.27
CA CYS A 284 -0.61 -7.10 -3.92
C CYS A 284 -0.04 -6.77 -5.30
N GLY A 285 1.19 -6.26 -5.33
CA GLY A 285 1.84 -5.82 -6.57
C GLY A 285 1.10 -4.63 -7.19
N ASP A 286 0.69 -4.76 -8.45
CA ASP A 286 -0.08 -3.76 -9.20
C ASP A 286 -1.57 -4.12 -9.33
N GLU A 287 -2.02 -5.20 -8.69
CA GLU A 287 -3.42 -5.61 -8.80
C GLU A 287 -4.36 -4.69 -8.04
N GLU A 288 -5.53 -4.48 -8.65
CA GLU A 288 -6.67 -3.91 -7.94
C GLU A 288 -7.13 -4.86 -6.83
N MET A 289 -7.65 -4.30 -5.75
CA MET A 289 -8.11 -5.05 -4.59
C MET A 289 -9.64 -4.95 -4.49
N ASP A 290 -10.29 -6.09 -4.30
CA ASP A 290 -11.75 -6.22 -4.16
C ASP A 290 -12.12 -6.67 -2.75
N VAL A 291 -13.27 -6.21 -2.25
CA VAL A 291 -13.89 -6.77 -1.05
C VAL A 291 -14.71 -7.99 -1.45
N ASP A 292 -14.31 -9.14 -0.91
CA ASP A 292 -14.98 -10.41 -1.08
C ASP A 292 -15.75 -10.79 0.19
N LYS A 293 -16.93 -11.38 0.03
CA LYS A 293 -17.79 -11.87 1.13
C LYS A 293 -17.88 -13.40 1.17
N ASP A 294 -17.29 -14.05 0.18
CA ASP A 294 -17.60 -15.42 -0.19
C ASP A 294 -16.55 -16.42 0.29
N LEU A 295 -15.28 -16.02 0.40
CA LEU A 295 -14.18 -16.90 0.81
C LEU A 295 -14.31 -17.38 2.28
N PHE A 296 -14.75 -16.48 3.17
CA PHE A 296 -15.03 -16.79 4.58
C PHE A 296 -16.54 -16.76 4.89
N GLY A 297 -17.38 -16.58 3.88
CA GLY A 297 -18.83 -16.50 4.03
C GLY A 297 -19.43 -17.78 4.62
N ASP A 298 -20.53 -17.61 5.32
CA ASP A 298 -21.37 -18.67 5.88
C ASP A 298 -22.49 -19.12 4.92
N GLY A 299 -22.49 -18.60 3.69
CA GLY A 299 -23.53 -18.81 2.69
C GLY A 299 -24.69 -17.81 2.75
N SER A 300 -24.71 -16.88 3.72
CA SER A 300 -25.75 -15.82 3.80
C SER A 300 -25.71 -14.81 2.64
N GLY A 301 -24.58 -14.71 1.93
CA GLY A 301 -24.38 -13.66 0.93
C GLY A 301 -24.26 -12.24 1.51
N MET A 302 -24.15 -12.08 2.84
CA MET A 302 -24.08 -10.77 3.50
C MET A 302 -22.64 -10.23 3.56
N TYR A 303 -22.47 -8.94 3.28
CA TYR A 303 -21.25 -8.20 3.57
C TYR A 303 -21.19 -7.86 5.07
N HIS A 304 -20.28 -8.51 5.80
CA HIS A 304 -20.12 -8.40 7.24
C HIS A 304 -18.63 -8.36 7.63
N PRO A 305 -18.21 -7.58 8.63
CA PRO A 305 -16.79 -7.46 9.01
C PRO A 305 -16.09 -8.80 9.31
N ASP A 306 -16.83 -9.76 9.87
CA ASP A 306 -16.28 -11.07 10.28
C ASP A 306 -16.11 -12.07 9.13
N PHE A 307 -16.83 -11.89 8.02
CA PHE A 307 -16.85 -12.83 6.89
C PHE A 307 -16.27 -12.22 5.60
N CYS A 308 -16.14 -10.90 5.56
CA CYS A 308 -15.49 -10.24 4.44
C CYS A 308 -13.96 -10.33 4.54
N CYS A 309 -13.32 -10.35 3.38
CA CYS A 309 -11.88 -10.16 3.26
C CYS A 309 -11.56 -9.30 2.04
N ILE A 310 -10.30 -8.88 1.92
CA ILE A 310 -9.84 -8.10 0.76
C ILE A 310 -8.93 -9.00 -0.08
N LEU A 311 -9.30 -9.20 -1.34
CA LEU A 311 -8.60 -10.08 -2.27
C LEU A 311 -8.05 -9.29 -3.46
N PRO A 312 -6.91 -9.70 -4.03
CA PRO A 312 -6.51 -9.23 -5.35
C PRO A 312 -7.57 -9.64 -6.38
N LYS A 313 -7.90 -8.74 -7.31
CA LYS A 313 -8.99 -8.90 -8.28
C LYS A 313 -8.89 -10.19 -9.10
N GLY A 314 -7.68 -10.62 -9.44
CA GLY A 314 -7.43 -11.90 -10.12
C GLY A 314 -7.93 -13.09 -9.33
N LEU A 315 -7.60 -13.17 -8.03
CA LEU A 315 -8.10 -14.21 -7.12
C LEU A 315 -9.61 -14.12 -6.90
N ASN A 316 -10.13 -12.91 -6.68
CA ASN A 316 -11.56 -12.70 -6.50
C ASN A 316 -12.35 -13.21 -7.72
N THR A 317 -11.87 -12.90 -8.92
CA THR A 317 -12.47 -13.36 -10.19
C THR A 317 -12.38 -14.87 -10.36
N LEU A 318 -11.24 -15.48 -9.99
CA LEU A 318 -11.07 -16.93 -10.01
C LEU A 318 -12.09 -17.64 -9.11
N LEU A 319 -12.28 -17.14 -7.88
CA LEU A 319 -13.25 -17.69 -6.94
C LEU A 319 -14.68 -17.51 -7.43
N ALA A 320 -15.04 -16.33 -7.94
CA ALA A 320 -16.36 -16.08 -8.52
C ALA A 320 -16.66 -17.05 -9.68
N ASN A 321 -15.70 -17.24 -10.59
CA ASN A 321 -15.80 -18.18 -11.71
C ASN A 321 -15.75 -19.67 -11.29
N SER A 322 -15.54 -19.95 -10.01
CA SER A 322 -15.57 -21.31 -9.43
C SER A 322 -16.91 -21.62 -8.76
N LYS A 323 -17.89 -20.71 -8.88
CA LYS A 323 -19.27 -20.89 -8.42
C LYS A 323 -20.21 -20.87 -9.62
N LYS A 324 -21.37 -21.51 -9.47
CA LYS A 324 -22.41 -21.45 -10.49
C LYS A 324 -23.21 -20.17 -10.33
N HIS A 325 -23.47 -19.49 -11.45
CA HIS A 325 -24.36 -18.33 -11.48
C HIS A 325 -25.70 -18.77 -12.07
N TYR A 326 -26.75 -18.81 -11.25
CA TYR A 326 -28.10 -19.09 -11.73
C TYR A 326 -28.60 -17.93 -12.60
N LYS A 327 -29.23 -18.25 -13.73
CA LYS A 327 -30.10 -17.32 -14.45
C LYS A 327 -31.53 -17.76 -14.22
N GLU A 328 -32.41 -16.82 -13.86
CA GLU A 328 -33.85 -17.08 -13.85
C GLU A 328 -34.30 -17.63 -15.22
N GLY A 329 -35.04 -18.74 -15.20
CA GLY A 329 -35.44 -19.49 -16.39
C GLY A 329 -34.63 -20.78 -16.56
N GLY A 330 -35.31 -21.92 -16.37
CA GLY A 330 -34.70 -23.25 -16.48
C GLY A 330 -34.44 -23.63 -17.94
N THR A 331 -33.22 -23.44 -18.42
CA THR A 331 -32.72 -24.16 -19.59
C THR A 331 -32.05 -25.47 -19.13
N PRO A 332 -31.96 -26.51 -19.98
CA PRO A 332 -31.23 -27.72 -19.66
C PRO A 332 -29.75 -27.48 -19.29
N GLU A 333 -29.15 -26.40 -19.80
CA GLU A 333 -27.78 -25.98 -19.45
C GLU A 333 -27.73 -25.34 -18.05
N ASN A 334 -28.76 -24.58 -17.66
CA ASN A 334 -28.86 -23.97 -16.33
C ASN A 334 -29.07 -25.02 -15.22
N THR A 335 -29.46 -26.26 -15.54
CA THR A 335 -29.61 -27.34 -14.56
C THR A 335 -28.38 -28.24 -14.42
N LEU A 336 -27.36 -28.12 -15.27
CA LEU A 336 -26.14 -28.96 -15.19
C LEU A 336 -25.14 -28.43 -14.16
N PRO A 337 -24.33 -29.29 -13.52
CA PRO A 337 -23.28 -28.84 -12.62
C PRO A 337 -22.34 -27.81 -13.25
N LEU A 338 -21.70 -26.97 -12.44
CA LEU A 338 -20.70 -26.00 -12.88
C LEU A 338 -19.68 -26.63 -13.84
N GLY A 339 -19.45 -25.98 -14.97
CA GLY A 339 -18.48 -26.43 -15.98
C GLY A 339 -18.90 -27.65 -16.79
N VAL A 340 -20.08 -28.23 -16.56
CA VAL A 340 -20.57 -29.39 -17.32
C VAL A 340 -21.47 -28.95 -18.46
N ARG A 341 -21.28 -29.59 -19.61
CA ARG A 341 -22.09 -29.42 -20.82
C ARG A 341 -22.62 -30.78 -21.30
N TYR A 342 -23.68 -30.73 -22.11
CA TYR A 342 -24.23 -31.93 -22.75
C TYR A 342 -24.09 -31.86 -24.27
N SER A 343 -23.64 -32.95 -24.89
CA SER A 343 -23.52 -33.08 -26.34
C SER A 343 -24.70 -33.85 -26.91
N ASN A 344 -25.67 -33.17 -27.54
CA ASN A 344 -26.81 -33.81 -28.19
C ASN A 344 -26.40 -34.83 -29.29
N ARG A 345 -25.29 -34.56 -30.00
CA ARG A 345 -24.80 -35.42 -31.08
C ARG A 345 -24.24 -36.74 -30.54
N ARG A 346 -23.49 -36.69 -29.44
CA ARG A 346 -22.80 -37.85 -28.87
C ARG A 346 -23.60 -38.52 -27.75
N LYS A 347 -24.64 -37.85 -27.24
CA LYS A 347 -25.45 -38.26 -26.09
C LYS A 347 -24.61 -38.51 -24.82
N LYS A 348 -23.66 -37.62 -24.57
CA LYS A 348 -22.70 -37.68 -23.46
C LYS A 348 -22.58 -36.31 -22.79
N TYR A 349 -22.22 -36.33 -21.51
CA TYR A 349 -21.83 -35.15 -20.73
C TYR A 349 -20.32 -34.96 -20.79
N TYR A 350 -19.84 -33.73 -20.72
CA TYR A 350 -18.41 -33.46 -20.63
C TYR A 350 -18.17 -32.18 -19.84
N GLY A 351 -17.04 -32.10 -19.14
CA GLY A 351 -16.59 -30.87 -18.52
C GLY A 351 -15.90 -29.95 -19.53
N GLU A 352 -15.97 -28.64 -19.33
CA GLU A 352 -15.20 -27.66 -20.08
C GLU A 352 -14.55 -26.68 -19.09
N ILE A 353 -13.22 -26.58 -19.12
CA ILE A 353 -12.46 -25.74 -18.21
C ILE A 353 -11.57 -24.75 -18.97
N THR A 354 -11.57 -23.50 -18.51
CA THR A 354 -10.55 -22.51 -18.87
C THR A 354 -9.64 -22.33 -17.65
N PHE A 355 -8.40 -22.81 -17.75
CA PHE A 355 -7.39 -22.59 -16.71
C PHE A 355 -7.04 -21.10 -16.62
N THR A 356 -6.69 -20.64 -15.43
CA THR A 356 -6.31 -19.24 -15.22
C THR A 356 -5.09 -18.87 -16.06
N GLY A 357 -5.26 -17.89 -16.96
CA GLY A 357 -4.23 -17.47 -17.92
C GLY A 357 -4.29 -18.19 -19.28
N ALA A 358 -5.20 -19.15 -19.47
CA ALA A 358 -5.42 -19.79 -20.77
C ALA A 358 -6.36 -18.97 -21.66
N GLU A 359 -6.08 -18.93 -22.96
CA GLU A 359 -6.89 -18.20 -23.94
C GLU A 359 -8.14 -18.95 -24.39
N ARG A 360 -8.12 -20.29 -24.29
CA ARG A 360 -9.17 -21.15 -24.82
C ARG A 360 -9.65 -22.17 -23.80
N PRO A 361 -10.96 -22.48 -23.79
CA PRO A 361 -11.48 -23.58 -23.00
C PRO A 361 -10.96 -24.92 -23.52
N ILE A 362 -10.75 -25.85 -22.59
CA ILE A 362 -10.34 -27.22 -22.85
C ILE A 362 -11.52 -28.13 -22.53
N PRO A 363 -12.05 -28.87 -23.52
CA PRO A 363 -13.04 -29.92 -23.25
C PRO A 363 -12.34 -31.09 -22.54
N LEU A 364 -12.99 -31.58 -21.49
CA LEU A 364 -12.59 -32.75 -20.71
C LEU A 364 -13.20 -34.03 -21.32
N SER A 365 -13.09 -35.14 -20.60
CA SER A 365 -13.56 -36.44 -21.07
C SER A 365 -15.09 -36.48 -21.18
N GLU A 366 -15.59 -37.40 -22.01
CA GLU A 366 -17.02 -37.66 -22.18
C GLU A 366 -17.50 -38.74 -21.21
N TRP A 367 -18.63 -38.49 -20.56
CA TRP A 367 -19.21 -39.30 -19.50
C TRP A 367 -20.69 -39.56 -19.76
N ASP A 368 -21.22 -40.61 -19.12
CA ASP A 368 -22.64 -40.97 -19.21
C ASP A 368 -23.52 -40.13 -18.29
N THR A 369 -22.96 -39.64 -17.18
CA THR A 369 -23.71 -38.82 -16.20
C THR A 369 -23.09 -37.43 -16.01
N PRO A 370 -23.91 -36.42 -15.64
CA PRO A 370 -23.39 -35.10 -15.31
C PRO A 370 -22.52 -35.10 -14.05
N GLU A 371 -22.75 -36.02 -13.10
CA GLU A 371 -21.97 -36.15 -11.87
C GLU A 371 -20.54 -36.61 -12.14
N GLU A 372 -20.34 -37.55 -13.06
CA GLU A 372 -19.02 -38.02 -13.48
C GLU A 372 -18.23 -36.91 -14.19
N ALA A 373 -18.88 -36.21 -15.13
CA ALA A 373 -18.29 -35.06 -15.81
C ALA A 373 -17.92 -33.96 -14.82
N PHE A 374 -18.77 -33.70 -13.82
CA PHE A 374 -18.47 -32.74 -12.77
C PHE A 374 -17.32 -33.20 -11.88
N ALA A 375 -17.23 -34.48 -11.52
CA ALA A 375 -16.15 -34.98 -10.69
C ALA A 375 -14.77 -34.81 -11.36
N GLU A 376 -14.69 -34.95 -12.69
CA GLU A 376 -13.48 -34.61 -13.44
C GLU A 376 -13.22 -33.09 -13.44
N TYR A 377 -14.23 -32.28 -13.77
CA TYR A 377 -14.14 -30.82 -13.75
C TYR A 377 -13.69 -30.26 -12.39
N ARG A 378 -14.30 -30.73 -11.29
CA ARG A 378 -14.00 -30.35 -9.91
C ARG A 378 -12.52 -30.55 -9.60
N ARG A 379 -11.95 -31.72 -9.91
CA ARG A 379 -10.53 -32.00 -9.70
C ARG A 379 -9.63 -31.04 -10.47
N MET A 380 -9.95 -30.81 -11.75
CA MET A 380 -9.17 -29.90 -12.60
C MET A 380 -9.25 -28.45 -12.12
N LYS A 381 -10.44 -28.00 -11.71
CA LYS A 381 -10.66 -26.64 -11.22
C LYS A 381 -10.01 -26.40 -9.86
N GLN A 382 -10.08 -27.37 -8.93
CA GLN A 382 -9.36 -27.31 -7.66
C GLN A 382 -7.84 -27.28 -7.87
N ALA A 383 -7.31 -28.06 -8.83
CA ALA A 383 -5.89 -28.00 -9.19
C ALA A 383 -5.48 -26.62 -9.72
N ASP A 384 -6.32 -25.97 -10.55
CA ASP A 384 -6.08 -24.60 -11.01
C ASP A 384 -6.05 -23.59 -9.86
N ILE A 385 -7.02 -23.69 -8.93
CA ILE A 385 -7.07 -22.84 -7.73
C ILE A 385 -5.81 -22.99 -6.89
N LEU A 386 -5.36 -24.23 -6.62
CA LEU A 386 -4.15 -24.48 -5.84
C LEU A 386 -2.88 -23.96 -6.53
N ARG A 387 -2.78 -24.13 -7.85
CA ARG A 387 -1.68 -23.57 -8.64
C ARG A 387 -1.64 -22.05 -8.53
N VAL A 388 -2.76 -21.37 -8.75
CA VAL A 388 -2.84 -19.91 -8.65
C VAL A 388 -2.55 -19.46 -7.22
N ALA A 389 -3.13 -20.11 -6.20
CA ALA A 389 -2.87 -19.79 -4.80
C ALA A 389 -1.35 -19.81 -4.48
N ALA A 390 -0.60 -20.78 -5.01
CA ALA A 390 0.85 -20.85 -4.84
C ALA A 390 1.59 -19.61 -5.36
N GLU A 391 1.11 -18.98 -6.43
CA GLU A 391 1.68 -17.74 -7.00
C GLU A 391 1.49 -16.53 -6.08
N TYR A 392 0.50 -16.56 -5.18
CA TYR A 392 0.20 -15.52 -4.20
C TYR A 392 0.83 -15.76 -2.82
N LYS A 393 1.51 -16.89 -2.61
CA LYS A 393 2.14 -17.23 -1.32
C LYS A 393 3.11 -16.12 -0.90
N GLY A 394 2.92 -15.59 0.31
CA GLY A 394 3.71 -14.50 0.88
C GLY A 394 3.34 -13.09 0.39
N LYS A 395 2.54 -12.97 -0.68
CA LYS A 395 2.03 -11.69 -1.20
C LYS A 395 0.74 -11.25 -0.49
N ILE A 396 -0.12 -12.21 -0.13
CA ILE A 396 -1.37 -11.98 0.61
C ILE A 396 -1.22 -12.31 2.11
N PRO A 397 -2.16 -11.90 2.98
CA PRO A 397 -2.22 -12.33 4.38
C PRO A 397 -2.33 -13.85 4.55
N ASP A 398 -1.64 -14.40 5.57
CA ASP A 398 -1.53 -15.84 5.77
C ASP A 398 -2.88 -16.53 6.02
N TYR A 399 -3.81 -15.87 6.70
CA TYR A 399 -5.14 -16.43 6.98
C TYR A 399 -5.96 -16.58 5.69
N ILE A 400 -5.85 -15.63 4.75
CA ILE A 400 -6.45 -15.71 3.42
C ILE A 400 -5.82 -16.85 2.62
N TYR A 401 -4.49 -16.91 2.60
CA TYR A 401 -3.78 -17.98 1.90
C TYR A 401 -4.19 -19.38 2.39
N LYS A 402 -4.26 -19.57 3.71
CA LYS A 402 -4.72 -20.84 4.30
C LYS A 402 -6.14 -21.18 3.86
N LYS A 403 -7.06 -20.21 3.93
CA LYS A 403 -8.45 -20.43 3.52
C LYS A 403 -8.59 -20.77 2.03
N LEU A 404 -7.78 -20.15 1.17
CA LEU A 404 -7.74 -20.45 -0.28
C LEU A 404 -7.36 -21.90 -0.57
N LEU A 405 -6.49 -22.52 0.25
CA LEU A 405 -6.10 -23.92 0.08
C LEU A 405 -7.22 -24.91 0.47
N GLU A 406 -8.23 -24.45 1.19
CA GLU A 406 -9.38 -25.24 1.65
C GLU A 406 -10.60 -25.07 0.74
N VAL A 407 -10.49 -24.31 -0.35
CA VAL A 407 -11.63 -24.04 -1.24
C VAL A 407 -12.07 -25.31 -1.95
N GLU A 408 -13.35 -25.63 -1.78
CA GLU A 408 -14.03 -26.69 -2.50
C GLU A 408 -14.88 -26.12 -3.64
N VAL A 409 -14.80 -26.77 -4.81
CA VAL A 409 -15.63 -26.44 -5.96
C VAL A 409 -16.90 -27.28 -5.89
N GLU A 410 -18.01 -26.61 -5.65
CA GLU A 410 -19.34 -27.21 -5.55
C GLU A 410 -20.06 -27.20 -6.91
N PRO A 411 -20.96 -28.16 -7.17
CA PRO A 411 -21.65 -28.27 -8.45
C PRO A 411 -22.67 -27.16 -8.70
N TYR A 412 -23.21 -26.55 -7.65
CA TYR A 412 -24.38 -25.67 -7.69
C TYR A 412 -24.21 -24.46 -6.78
#